data_AF-A0A6J1WXW4-F1
#
_entry.id   AF-A0A6J1WXW4-F1
#
_cell.length_a   1.000
_cell.length_b   1.000
_cell.length_c   1.000
_cell.angle_alpha   90.00
_cell.angle_beta   90.00
_cell.angle_gamma   90.00
#
_symmetry.space_group_name_H-M   'P 1'
#
loop_
_entity.id
_entity.type
_entity.pdbx_description
1 polymer ?
#
loop_
_entity_poly.entity_id
_entity_poly.type
_entity_poly.pdbx_seq_one_letter_code
_entity_poly.pdbx_strand_id
1 'polypeptide(L)'
;MDLSRSMKNDKEKLSTLGSLLSSTMRNITSNFRIGFGSFVDKLVMPYVSTVPKSLISPCDGCAAPYGFKNQMSLSKDTDFFDQAVAKADVSGNLDAPEGGFDAIMQAVVCKSEIGWRDQARRLLVFSTDAGFHYAGDGKLGGIVQPNDGECHMENDSYTHSTLQDYPSISQINLKVKEHAINVIFAVTAEQISVYEELSKHIEGSSSGVLSDDSGNVVDLVREQYNKITSTVEMKDTASDALQITYYSSCLGGKEVVQTNKCDGLKVGDVVKFTAEITLKECPKDPSKWKQMFNIYPVGVSEMLAVEVEMICDCPCEHKNHFAYNDSPLVCSGHGISACGVCVCEPGRFGKGCECSAHGGVSLEQERGCRPTNASTGPLCSGRGTCICGVCECEKMDDPNKVIS
;
A
#
# COMPACT_ATOMS: atom_id res chain seq x y z
N MET A 1 17.11 -15.26 -5.69
CA MET A 1 18.23 -15.06 -6.63
C MET A 1 17.80 -15.52 -8.00
N ASP A 2 18.03 -14.69 -8.99
CA ASP A 2 17.91 -15.05 -10.40
C ASP A 2 18.95 -16.13 -10.76
N LEU A 3 18.50 -17.24 -11.34
CA LEU A 3 19.34 -18.32 -11.85
C LEU A 3 19.20 -18.49 -13.37
N SER A 4 18.86 -17.43 -14.09
CA SER A 4 19.07 -17.32 -15.53
C SER A 4 20.54 -17.52 -15.89
N ARG A 5 20.82 -17.78 -17.17
CA ARG A 5 22.18 -18.16 -17.62
C ARG A 5 23.21 -17.07 -17.38
N SER A 6 22.80 -15.80 -17.41
CA SER A 6 23.67 -14.65 -17.23
C SER A 6 24.24 -14.58 -15.80
N MET A 7 23.44 -14.97 -14.80
CA MET A 7 23.80 -15.00 -13.37
C MET A 7 24.76 -16.13 -12.95
N LYS A 8 25.37 -16.86 -13.90
CA LYS A 8 26.25 -18.00 -13.58
C LYS A 8 27.46 -17.60 -12.74
N ASN A 9 28.12 -16.50 -13.10
CA ASN A 9 29.33 -16.05 -12.42
C ASN A 9 29.00 -15.56 -11.00
N ASP A 10 27.89 -14.85 -10.85
CA ASP A 10 27.34 -14.36 -9.58
C ASP A 10 27.07 -15.51 -8.61
N LYS A 11 26.50 -16.62 -9.10
CA LYS A 11 26.23 -17.80 -8.28
C LYS A 11 27.50 -18.40 -7.67
N GLU A 12 28.56 -18.52 -8.47
CA GLU A 12 29.83 -19.07 -8.02
C GLU A 12 30.40 -18.23 -6.86
N LYS A 13 30.33 -16.90 -6.95
CA LYS A 13 30.79 -16.03 -5.86
C LYS A 13 29.85 -16.04 -4.66
N LEU A 14 28.53 -15.98 -4.87
CA LEU A 14 27.53 -16.02 -3.81
C LEU A 14 27.61 -17.29 -2.96
N SER A 15 27.95 -18.43 -3.56
CA SER A 15 28.18 -19.69 -2.82
C SER A 15 29.31 -19.61 -1.79
N THR A 16 30.26 -18.67 -1.98
CA THR A 16 31.36 -18.42 -1.04
C THR A 16 31.06 -17.32 -0.04
N LEU A 17 30.02 -16.51 -0.27
CA LEU A 17 29.71 -15.32 0.50
C LEU A 17 28.70 -15.55 1.64
N GLY A 18 28.02 -16.70 1.71
CA GLY A 18 27.05 -16.96 2.77
C GLY A 18 27.69 -17.03 4.17
N SER A 19 28.87 -17.65 4.29
CA SER A 19 29.68 -17.60 5.51
C SER A 19 30.09 -16.18 5.93
N LEU A 20 30.49 -15.34 4.97
CA LEU A 20 30.84 -13.94 5.21
C LEU A 20 29.62 -13.10 5.62
N LEU A 21 28.49 -13.29 4.94
CA LEU A 21 27.24 -12.63 5.28
C LEU A 21 26.79 -13.00 6.69
N SER A 22 26.83 -14.29 7.03
CA SER A 22 26.42 -14.75 8.35
C SER A 22 27.33 -14.22 9.45
N SER A 23 28.66 -14.27 9.27
CA SER A 23 29.59 -13.71 10.26
C SER A 23 29.39 -12.20 10.44
N THR A 24 29.18 -11.47 9.34
CA THR A 24 28.87 -10.03 9.35
C THR A 24 27.57 -9.74 10.09
N MET A 25 26.50 -10.49 9.80
CA MET A 25 25.20 -10.28 10.42
C MET A 25 25.16 -10.75 11.89
N ARG A 26 25.92 -11.78 12.27
CA ARG A 26 26.05 -12.22 13.66
C ARG A 26 26.71 -11.18 14.57
N ASN A 27 27.56 -10.32 14.02
CA ASN A 27 28.12 -9.18 14.77
C ASN A 27 27.07 -8.10 15.07
N ILE A 28 25.98 -8.07 14.30
CA ILE A 28 24.91 -7.06 14.44
C ILE A 28 23.72 -7.62 15.23
N THR A 29 23.36 -8.88 15.00
CA THR A 29 22.25 -9.56 15.69
C THR A 29 22.62 -10.97 16.13
N SER A 30 22.29 -11.29 17.38
CA SER A 30 22.55 -12.61 17.97
C SER A 30 21.62 -13.72 17.47
N ASN A 31 20.50 -13.38 16.82
CA ASN A 31 19.48 -14.31 16.38
C ASN A 31 19.17 -14.13 14.89
N PHE A 32 20.20 -14.35 14.07
CA PHE A 32 20.14 -14.34 12.61
C PHE A 32 19.63 -15.66 12.05
N ARG A 33 18.82 -15.60 10.97
CA ARG A 33 18.45 -16.74 10.13
C ARG A 33 18.61 -16.34 8.66
N ILE A 34 18.99 -17.29 7.83
CA ILE A 34 19.18 -17.12 6.40
C ILE A 34 18.48 -18.28 5.66
N GLY A 35 18.01 -17.99 4.46
CA GLY A 35 17.33 -18.92 3.56
C GLY A 35 17.64 -18.55 2.12
N PHE A 36 17.33 -19.44 1.19
CA PHE A 36 17.66 -19.28 -0.21
C PHE A 36 16.49 -19.68 -1.09
N GLY A 37 16.13 -18.81 -2.03
CA GLY A 37 15.14 -19.09 -3.05
C GLY A 37 15.67 -18.66 -4.41
N SER A 38 15.27 -19.37 -5.44
CA SER A 38 15.69 -19.10 -6.82
C SER A 38 14.51 -18.99 -7.77
N PHE A 39 14.70 -18.25 -8.86
CA PHE A 39 13.70 -18.07 -9.89
C PHE A 39 14.34 -17.96 -11.28
N VAL A 40 13.51 -18.18 -12.30
CA VAL A 40 13.84 -17.93 -13.71
C VAL A 40 12.61 -17.27 -14.34
N ASP A 41 11.72 -18.05 -14.96
CA ASP A 41 10.48 -17.53 -15.54
C ASP A 41 9.39 -18.59 -15.72
N LYS A 42 8.21 -18.17 -16.14
CA LYS A 42 7.04 -19.00 -16.43
C LYS A 42 7.35 -19.99 -17.54
N LEU A 43 6.93 -21.25 -17.35
CA LEU A 43 7.22 -22.34 -18.29
C LEU A 43 6.29 -22.38 -19.51
N VAL A 44 6.03 -21.22 -20.13
CA VAL A 44 5.21 -21.10 -21.34
C VAL A 44 5.92 -20.18 -22.36
N MET A 45 5.61 -20.36 -23.64
CA MET A 45 6.01 -19.36 -24.66
C MET A 45 5.27 -18.04 -24.37
N PRO A 46 5.88 -16.87 -24.61
CA PRO A 46 7.19 -16.65 -25.22
C PRO A 46 8.39 -16.63 -24.24
N TYR A 47 8.16 -16.78 -22.94
CA TYR A 47 9.19 -16.56 -21.91
C TYR A 47 10.26 -17.67 -21.91
N VAL A 48 9.84 -18.91 -22.13
CA VAL A 48 10.78 -20.04 -22.32
C VAL A 48 10.45 -20.83 -23.58
N SER A 49 11.47 -21.44 -24.17
CA SER A 49 11.27 -22.37 -25.29
C SER A 49 10.54 -23.64 -24.84
N THR A 50 9.33 -23.85 -25.38
CA THR A 50 8.53 -25.06 -25.12
C THR A 50 8.90 -26.25 -26.01
N VAL A 51 9.99 -26.15 -26.79
CA VAL A 51 10.55 -27.29 -27.51
C VAL A 51 10.98 -28.35 -26.49
N PRO A 52 10.57 -29.63 -26.62
CA PRO A 52 10.81 -30.65 -25.59
C PRO A 52 12.26 -30.79 -25.12
N LYS A 53 13.23 -30.61 -26.02
CA LYS A 53 14.66 -30.62 -25.68
C LYS A 53 15.06 -29.44 -24.78
N SER A 54 14.55 -28.24 -25.07
CA SER A 54 14.82 -27.02 -24.31
C SER A 54 14.16 -27.03 -22.93
N LEU A 55 13.01 -27.68 -22.78
CA LEU A 55 12.37 -27.87 -21.46
C LEU A 55 13.14 -28.82 -20.53
N ILE A 56 13.99 -29.68 -21.08
CA ILE A 56 14.86 -30.56 -20.29
C ILE A 56 16.20 -29.87 -19.98
N SER A 57 16.79 -29.21 -20.98
CA SER A 57 18.08 -28.52 -20.87
C SER A 57 18.07 -27.31 -21.82
N PRO A 58 17.80 -26.09 -21.32
CA PRO A 58 17.70 -24.90 -22.17
C PRO A 58 19.05 -24.46 -22.74
N CYS A 59 20.14 -24.82 -22.05
CA CYS A 59 21.52 -24.62 -22.46
C CYS A 59 22.41 -25.78 -21.98
N ASP A 60 23.66 -25.83 -22.47
CA ASP A 60 24.62 -26.86 -22.07
C ASP A 60 24.96 -26.76 -20.58
N GLY A 61 24.65 -27.84 -19.85
CA GLY A 61 24.84 -27.93 -18.40
C GLY A 61 23.85 -27.13 -17.57
N CYS A 62 22.70 -26.74 -18.15
CA CYS A 62 21.65 -26.00 -17.46
C CYS A 62 20.53 -26.92 -16.99
N ALA A 63 19.96 -26.62 -15.83
CA ALA A 63 18.76 -27.30 -15.35
C ALA A 63 17.51 -26.85 -16.14
N ALA A 64 16.47 -27.69 -16.12
CA ALA A 64 15.17 -27.35 -16.69
C ALA A 64 14.62 -26.03 -16.12
N PRO A 65 13.97 -25.18 -16.94
CA PRO A 65 13.40 -23.91 -16.50
C PRO A 65 12.30 -24.12 -15.46
N TYR A 66 12.10 -23.11 -14.61
CA TYR A 66 11.07 -23.10 -13.57
C TYR A 66 10.74 -21.67 -13.14
N GLY A 67 9.54 -21.45 -12.60
CA GLY A 67 9.13 -20.14 -12.08
C GLY A 67 9.87 -19.75 -10.81
N PHE A 68 9.50 -20.33 -9.67
CA PHE A 68 10.14 -20.08 -8.37
C PHE A 68 10.33 -21.39 -7.58
N LYS A 69 11.44 -21.49 -6.87
CA LYS A 69 11.76 -22.58 -5.94
C LYS A 69 12.34 -22.04 -4.63
N ASN A 70 11.79 -22.49 -3.51
CA ASN A 70 12.36 -22.31 -2.18
C ASN A 70 13.48 -23.36 -1.95
N GLN A 71 14.71 -23.03 -2.30
CA GLN A 71 15.84 -23.97 -2.18
C GLN A 71 16.17 -24.32 -0.73
N MET A 72 15.94 -23.38 0.20
CA MET A 72 16.19 -23.54 1.63
C MET A 72 15.33 -22.59 2.44
N SER A 73 14.50 -23.13 3.34
CA SER A 73 13.78 -22.35 4.36
C SER A 73 14.73 -21.70 5.38
N LEU A 74 14.27 -20.63 6.01
CA LEU A 74 15.05 -19.82 6.97
C LEU A 74 15.57 -20.65 8.15
N SER A 75 16.89 -20.83 8.21
CA SER A 75 17.60 -21.58 9.25
C SER A 75 18.80 -20.81 9.82
N LYS A 76 19.40 -21.32 10.89
CA LYS A 76 20.67 -20.82 11.44
C LYS A 76 21.91 -21.49 10.80
N ASP A 77 21.68 -22.54 10.02
CA ASP A 77 22.70 -23.35 9.37
C ASP A 77 23.24 -22.63 8.13
N THR A 78 24.43 -22.06 8.27
CA THR A 78 25.12 -21.32 7.20
C THR A 78 25.78 -22.25 6.20
N ASP A 79 26.22 -23.41 6.67
CA ASP A 79 26.97 -24.34 5.84
C ASP A 79 26.00 -25.04 4.89
N PHE A 80 24.76 -25.30 5.36
CA PHE A 80 23.68 -25.74 4.50
C PHE A 80 23.26 -24.67 3.49
N PHE A 81 23.29 -23.38 3.85
CA PHE A 81 23.04 -22.30 2.88
C PHE A 81 24.07 -22.30 1.76
N ASP A 82 25.37 -22.35 2.10
CA ASP A 82 26.43 -22.38 1.10
C ASP A 82 26.29 -23.61 0.17
N GLN A 83 25.94 -24.77 0.75
CA GLN A 83 25.66 -25.99 -0.02
C GLN A 83 24.42 -25.86 -0.91
N ALA A 84 23.34 -25.26 -0.43
CA ALA A 84 22.10 -25.07 -1.18
C ALA A 84 22.32 -24.12 -2.37
N VAL A 85 23.06 -23.03 -2.18
CA VAL A 85 23.45 -22.11 -3.26
C VAL A 85 24.34 -22.81 -4.29
N ALA A 86 25.36 -23.55 -3.84
CA ALA A 86 26.26 -24.26 -4.74
C ALA A 86 25.52 -25.33 -5.58
N LYS A 87 24.60 -26.07 -4.94
CA LYS A 87 23.81 -27.14 -5.56
C LYS A 87 22.73 -26.64 -6.52
N ALA A 88 22.24 -25.41 -6.34
CA ALA A 88 21.22 -24.87 -7.24
C ALA A 88 21.83 -24.61 -8.63
N ASP A 89 21.37 -25.35 -9.63
CA ASP A 89 21.87 -25.21 -10.99
C ASP A 89 21.28 -24.00 -11.69
N VAL A 90 22.10 -23.39 -12.54
CA VAL A 90 21.69 -22.32 -13.44
C VAL A 90 20.78 -22.91 -14.53
N SER A 91 19.79 -22.13 -14.95
CA SER A 91 18.84 -22.48 -15.99
C SER A 91 18.90 -21.46 -17.14
N GLY A 92 17.83 -21.33 -17.91
CA GLY A 92 17.72 -20.33 -18.96
C GLY A 92 16.29 -20.16 -19.45
N ASN A 93 15.98 -18.93 -19.83
CA ASN A 93 14.78 -18.44 -20.49
C ASN A 93 15.11 -18.00 -21.92
N LEU A 94 14.13 -17.43 -22.63
CA LEU A 94 14.22 -17.03 -24.03
C LEU A 94 14.25 -15.51 -24.21
N ASP A 95 13.37 -14.79 -23.51
CA ASP A 95 13.38 -13.33 -23.50
C ASP A 95 14.29 -12.77 -22.40
N ALA A 96 14.35 -11.44 -22.30
CA ALA A 96 15.30 -10.75 -21.44
C ALA A 96 14.77 -10.43 -20.02
N PRO A 97 13.51 -9.99 -19.82
CA PRO A 97 12.97 -9.83 -18.47
C PRO A 97 12.75 -11.20 -17.82
N GLU A 98 12.76 -11.22 -16.49
CA GLU A 98 12.61 -12.46 -15.72
C GLU A 98 11.33 -12.45 -14.87
N GLY A 99 10.91 -13.63 -14.43
CA GLY A 99 9.72 -13.86 -13.59
C GLY A 99 9.91 -13.55 -12.11
N GLY A 100 10.80 -12.62 -11.77
CA GLY A 100 11.19 -12.32 -10.38
C GLY A 100 10.05 -11.83 -9.49
N PHE A 101 9.02 -11.23 -10.05
CA PHE A 101 7.86 -10.73 -9.31
C PHE A 101 6.98 -11.86 -8.73
N ASP A 102 6.84 -12.99 -9.45
CA ASP A 102 6.20 -14.19 -8.90
C ASP A 102 6.98 -14.70 -7.68
N ALA A 103 8.31 -14.72 -7.79
CA ALA A 103 9.19 -15.14 -6.71
C ALA A 103 9.10 -14.24 -5.48
N ILE A 104 9.06 -12.92 -5.66
CA ILE A 104 8.84 -11.97 -4.56
C ILE A 104 7.50 -12.24 -3.88
N MET A 105 6.42 -12.37 -4.66
CA MET A 105 5.08 -12.61 -4.10
C MET A 105 5.06 -13.88 -3.26
N GLN A 106 5.52 -15.01 -3.82
CA GLN A 106 5.53 -16.28 -3.10
C GLN A 106 6.45 -16.24 -1.87
N ALA A 107 7.63 -15.61 -1.97
CA ALA A 107 8.53 -15.46 -0.82
C ALA A 107 7.93 -14.58 0.30
N VAL A 108 7.04 -13.64 -0.03
CA VAL A 108 6.38 -12.75 0.92
C VAL A 108 5.22 -13.47 1.62
N VAL A 109 4.34 -14.11 0.85
CA VAL A 109 3.05 -14.62 1.36
C VAL A 109 3.15 -16.04 1.94
N CYS A 110 4.09 -16.87 1.48
CA CYS A 110 4.30 -18.24 1.98
C CYS A 110 5.12 -18.27 3.26
N LYS A 111 4.54 -17.73 4.33
CA LYS A 111 5.21 -17.53 5.62
C LYS A 111 5.75 -18.83 6.22
N SER A 112 4.99 -19.93 6.13
CA SER A 112 5.33 -21.24 6.71
C SER A 112 6.48 -21.92 5.97
N GLU A 113 6.42 -21.90 4.64
CA GLU A 113 7.35 -22.60 3.75
C GLU A 113 8.71 -21.90 3.76
N ILE A 114 8.71 -20.56 3.69
CA ILE A 114 9.92 -19.75 3.80
C ILE A 114 10.44 -19.73 5.25
N GLY A 115 9.57 -19.77 6.24
CA GLY A 115 9.94 -19.80 7.67
C GLY A 115 10.11 -18.42 8.32
N TRP A 116 9.34 -17.42 7.88
CA TRP A 116 9.39 -16.07 8.47
C TRP A 116 8.95 -16.08 9.94
N ARG A 117 9.69 -15.36 10.79
CA ARG A 117 9.38 -15.20 12.22
C ARG A 117 8.52 -13.95 12.45
N ASP A 118 7.65 -14.01 13.45
CA ASP A 118 6.79 -12.89 13.85
C ASP A 118 7.56 -11.72 14.45
N GLN A 119 8.43 -12.00 15.42
CA GLN A 119 9.24 -10.99 16.09
C GLN A 119 10.65 -10.94 15.51
N ALA A 120 10.76 -10.53 14.24
CA ALA A 120 12.03 -10.34 13.57
C ALA A 120 11.91 -9.30 12.46
N ARG A 121 13.01 -8.57 12.21
CA ARG A 121 13.14 -7.81 10.96
C ARG A 121 13.27 -8.78 9.79
N ARG A 122 12.39 -8.65 8.81
CA ARG A 122 12.33 -9.50 7.61
C ARG A 122 12.98 -8.75 6.46
N LEU A 123 14.01 -9.34 5.86
CA LEU A 123 14.76 -8.78 4.74
C LEU A 123 14.68 -9.76 3.57
N LEU A 124 14.16 -9.31 2.43
CA LEU A 124 14.15 -10.06 1.18
C LEU A 124 15.15 -9.43 0.22
N VAL A 125 16.27 -10.11 -0.02
CA VAL A 125 17.27 -9.66 -0.99
C VAL A 125 16.93 -10.26 -2.35
N PHE A 126 16.55 -9.40 -3.29
CA PHE A 126 16.25 -9.73 -4.67
C PHE A 126 17.47 -9.41 -5.53
N SER A 127 18.04 -10.40 -6.21
CA SER A 127 19.25 -10.24 -7.02
C SER A 127 19.03 -10.72 -8.45
N THR A 128 19.33 -9.86 -9.42
CA THR A 128 19.24 -10.12 -10.87
C THR A 128 20.09 -9.11 -11.62
N ASP A 129 20.48 -9.45 -12.86
CA ASP A 129 21.12 -8.57 -13.82
C ASP A 129 20.16 -8.10 -14.93
N ALA A 130 18.88 -8.49 -14.86
CA ALA A 130 17.88 -8.27 -15.87
C ALA A 130 16.68 -7.42 -15.37
N GLY A 131 15.75 -7.14 -16.29
CA GLY A 131 14.47 -6.54 -15.96
C GLY A 131 13.49 -7.54 -15.34
N PHE A 132 12.23 -7.13 -15.17
CA PHE A 132 11.19 -7.97 -14.57
C PHE A 132 9.90 -7.90 -15.38
N HIS A 133 9.20 -9.04 -15.45
CA HIS A 133 7.81 -9.09 -15.89
C HIS A 133 6.84 -8.63 -14.79
N TYR A 134 5.72 -8.06 -15.21
CA TYR A 134 4.65 -7.59 -14.33
C TYR A 134 3.27 -7.87 -14.90
N ALA A 135 2.23 -7.67 -14.09
CA ALA A 135 0.84 -7.95 -14.47
C ALA A 135 0.47 -7.39 -15.85
N GLY A 136 -0.13 -8.25 -16.69
CA GLY A 136 -0.47 -7.99 -18.08
C GLY A 136 0.44 -8.72 -19.06
N ASP A 137 1.70 -8.96 -18.72
CA ASP A 137 2.66 -9.64 -19.60
C ASP A 137 2.25 -11.09 -19.84
N GLY A 138 1.73 -11.78 -18.81
CA GLY A 138 1.25 -13.17 -18.87
C GLY A 138 0.29 -13.46 -20.02
N LYS A 139 -0.44 -12.45 -20.48
CA LYS A 139 -1.36 -12.52 -21.61
C LYS A 139 -0.69 -13.01 -22.89
N LEU A 140 0.58 -12.70 -23.12
CA LEU A 140 1.34 -13.19 -24.28
C LEU A 140 1.50 -14.71 -24.28
N GLY A 141 1.60 -15.31 -23.09
CA GLY A 141 1.63 -16.76 -22.89
C GLY A 141 0.28 -17.41 -22.65
N GLY A 142 -0.82 -16.69 -22.93
CA GLY A 142 -2.19 -17.18 -22.75
C GLY A 142 -2.67 -17.23 -21.31
N ILE A 143 -1.93 -16.63 -20.37
CA ILE A 143 -2.28 -16.58 -18.95
C ILE A 143 -3.01 -15.27 -18.69
N VAL A 144 -4.30 -15.36 -18.38
CA VAL A 144 -5.19 -14.18 -18.20
C VAL A 144 -5.78 -14.07 -16.81
N GLN A 145 -5.58 -15.09 -15.97
CA GLN A 145 -6.04 -15.09 -14.59
C GLN A 145 -5.11 -14.19 -13.77
N PRO A 146 -5.60 -13.12 -13.13
CA PRO A 146 -4.77 -12.28 -12.27
C PRO A 146 -4.18 -13.08 -11.11
N ASN A 147 -2.99 -12.68 -10.67
CA ASN A 147 -2.38 -13.16 -9.44
C ASN A 147 -3.33 -12.88 -8.25
N ASP A 148 -3.53 -13.86 -7.36
CA ASP A 148 -4.44 -13.71 -6.21
C ASP A 148 -3.75 -13.16 -4.95
N GLY A 149 -2.43 -13.11 -4.93
CA GLY A 149 -1.64 -12.71 -3.76
C GLY A 149 -1.63 -13.74 -2.64
N GLU A 150 -1.93 -15.01 -2.94
CA GLU A 150 -1.94 -16.11 -1.97
C GLU A 150 -0.74 -17.06 -2.17
N CYS A 151 -0.50 -17.90 -1.15
CA CYS A 151 0.61 -18.85 -1.19
C CYS A 151 0.25 -20.10 -2.00
N HIS A 152 1.10 -20.45 -2.96
CA HIS A 152 0.92 -21.55 -3.91
C HIS A 152 2.20 -22.37 -4.06
N MET A 153 2.76 -22.83 -2.96
CA MET A 153 3.93 -23.70 -2.96
C MET A 153 3.60 -25.13 -2.55
N GLU A 154 4.04 -26.08 -3.37
CA GLU A 154 4.05 -27.51 -3.04
C GLU A 154 5.44 -28.07 -3.30
N ASN A 155 5.96 -28.86 -2.35
CA ASN A 155 7.33 -29.40 -2.43
C ASN A 155 8.37 -28.32 -2.79
N ASP A 156 8.28 -27.18 -2.09
CA ASP A 156 9.16 -26.02 -2.26
C ASP A 156 9.14 -25.37 -3.65
N SER A 157 8.17 -25.69 -4.50
CA SER A 157 8.06 -25.15 -5.86
C SER A 157 6.74 -24.40 -6.06
N TYR A 158 6.80 -23.28 -6.78
CA TYR A 158 5.60 -22.52 -7.12
C TYR A 158 4.76 -23.24 -8.18
N THR A 159 3.53 -23.62 -7.83
CA THR A 159 2.66 -24.47 -8.65
C THR A 159 1.80 -23.68 -9.64
N HIS A 160 1.54 -22.40 -9.37
CA HIS A 160 0.61 -21.57 -10.16
C HIS A 160 1.30 -20.68 -11.19
N SER A 161 2.60 -20.87 -11.43
CA SER A 161 3.39 -20.07 -12.39
C SER A 161 2.78 -20.02 -13.79
N THR A 162 2.21 -21.13 -14.26
CA THR A 162 1.56 -21.25 -15.58
C THR A 162 0.05 -21.02 -15.54
N LEU A 163 -0.52 -20.77 -14.36
CA LEU A 163 -1.96 -20.62 -14.15
C LEU A 163 -2.36 -19.17 -13.90
N GLN A 164 -1.51 -18.41 -13.22
CA GLN A 164 -1.72 -17.02 -12.85
C GLN A 164 -0.72 -16.09 -13.53
N ASP A 165 -1.17 -14.89 -13.87
CA ASP A 165 -0.33 -13.82 -14.39
C ASP A 165 0.68 -13.35 -13.32
N TYR A 166 1.70 -12.60 -13.74
CA TYR A 166 2.62 -11.96 -12.82
C TYR A 166 1.85 -10.99 -11.90
N PRO A 167 2.30 -10.77 -10.66
CA PRO A 167 1.67 -9.79 -9.78
C PRO A 167 1.96 -8.36 -10.27
N SER A 168 1.03 -7.45 -9.98
CA SER A 168 1.25 -6.02 -10.18
C SER A 168 2.15 -5.44 -9.09
N ILE A 169 2.78 -4.30 -9.37
CA ILE A 169 3.58 -3.55 -8.39
C ILE A 169 2.75 -3.24 -7.13
N SER A 170 1.48 -2.85 -7.31
CA SER A 170 0.57 -2.56 -6.20
C SER A 170 0.26 -3.80 -5.34
N GLN A 171 0.11 -4.98 -5.95
CA GLN A 171 -0.09 -6.22 -5.20
C GLN A 171 1.15 -6.58 -4.37
N ILE A 172 2.34 -6.45 -4.95
CA ILE A 172 3.60 -6.64 -4.21
C ILE A 172 3.67 -5.65 -3.04
N ASN A 173 3.44 -4.36 -3.28
CA ASN A 173 3.47 -3.35 -2.24
C ASN A 173 2.47 -3.66 -1.11
N LEU A 174 1.24 -4.07 -1.45
CA LEU A 174 0.22 -4.46 -0.47
C LEU A 174 0.71 -5.61 0.42
N LYS A 175 1.22 -6.69 -0.18
CA LYS A 175 1.66 -7.87 0.57
C LYS A 175 2.96 -7.64 1.34
N VAL A 176 3.89 -6.85 0.79
CA VAL A 176 5.12 -6.44 1.49
C VAL A 176 4.79 -5.64 2.76
N LYS A 177 3.80 -4.72 2.68
CA LYS A 177 3.29 -3.98 3.85
C LYS A 177 2.63 -4.90 4.86
N GLU A 178 1.67 -5.72 4.41
CA GLU A 178 0.91 -6.65 5.27
C GLU A 178 1.84 -7.59 6.04
N HIS A 179 2.91 -8.05 5.39
CA HIS A 179 3.89 -8.95 5.98
C HIS A 179 5.13 -8.25 6.57
N ALA A 180 5.16 -6.91 6.63
CA ALA A 180 6.27 -6.12 7.17
C ALA A 180 7.66 -6.57 6.65
N ILE A 181 7.76 -6.85 5.36
CA ILE A 181 9.00 -7.27 4.70
C ILE A 181 9.71 -6.04 4.15
N ASN A 182 11.03 -6.00 4.28
CA ASN A 182 11.84 -4.98 3.63
C ASN A 182 12.54 -5.62 2.42
N VAL A 183 12.34 -5.06 1.24
CA VAL A 183 12.87 -5.62 -0.02
C VAL A 183 14.14 -4.86 -0.43
N ILE A 184 15.22 -5.58 -0.71
CA ILE A 184 16.47 -5.00 -1.19
C ILE A 184 16.68 -5.50 -2.62
N PHE A 185 16.56 -4.60 -3.59
CA PHE A 185 16.88 -4.86 -4.99
C PHE A 185 18.39 -4.68 -5.20
N ALA A 186 19.12 -5.79 -5.22
CA ALA A 186 20.53 -5.87 -5.55
C ALA A 186 20.69 -6.16 -7.05
N VAL A 187 20.86 -5.13 -7.86
CA VAL A 187 20.83 -5.25 -9.32
C VAL A 187 22.06 -4.64 -9.96
N THR A 188 22.42 -5.10 -11.16
CA THR A 188 23.57 -4.55 -11.89
C THR A 188 23.41 -3.06 -12.19
N ALA A 189 24.53 -2.38 -12.47
CA ALA A 189 24.55 -0.95 -12.75
C ALA A 189 23.66 -0.54 -13.94
N GLU A 190 23.41 -1.45 -14.88
CA GLU A 190 22.55 -1.20 -16.04
C GLU A 190 21.07 -1.14 -15.64
N GLN A 191 20.64 -1.94 -14.67
CA GLN A 191 19.23 -2.05 -14.25
C GLN A 191 18.86 -1.08 -13.11
N ILE A 192 19.86 -0.53 -12.39
CA ILE A 192 19.62 0.23 -11.15
C ILE A 192 18.58 1.34 -11.29
N SER A 193 18.59 2.08 -12.41
CA SER A 193 17.67 3.19 -12.65
C SER A 193 16.19 2.76 -12.62
N VAL A 194 15.87 1.60 -13.18
CA VAL A 194 14.51 1.07 -13.22
C VAL A 194 14.08 0.61 -11.83
N TYR A 195 14.98 -0.05 -11.10
CA TYR A 195 14.69 -0.52 -9.75
C TYR A 195 14.64 0.61 -8.72
N GLU A 196 15.33 1.73 -8.93
CA GLU A 196 15.17 2.94 -8.11
C GLU A 196 13.78 3.55 -8.27
N GLU A 197 13.23 3.60 -9.49
CA GLU A 197 11.84 4.03 -9.71
C GLU A 197 10.83 3.03 -9.13
N LEU A 198 11.08 1.73 -9.29
CA LEU A 198 10.25 0.69 -8.67
C LEU A 198 10.21 0.84 -7.15
N SER A 199 11.37 1.11 -6.53
CA SER A 199 11.49 1.22 -5.09
C SER A 199 10.65 2.36 -4.49
N LYS A 200 10.37 3.42 -5.26
CA LYS A 200 9.47 4.51 -4.82
C LYS A 200 8.02 4.05 -4.68
N HIS A 201 7.63 2.97 -5.35
CA HIS A 201 6.26 2.44 -5.35
C HIS A 201 6.05 1.29 -4.35
N ILE A 202 7.14 0.74 -3.79
CA ILE A 202 7.10 -0.37 -2.82
C ILE A 202 7.66 0.12 -1.49
N GLU A 203 6.82 0.18 -0.47
CA GLU A 203 7.23 0.63 0.86
C GLU A 203 8.21 -0.34 1.52
N GLY A 204 9.19 0.19 2.25
CA GLY A 204 10.23 -0.62 2.87
C GLY A 204 11.19 -1.24 1.85
N SER A 205 11.16 -0.81 0.59
CA SER A 205 12.11 -1.25 -0.41
C SER A 205 13.31 -0.30 -0.55
N SER A 206 14.41 -0.83 -1.05
CA SER A 206 15.61 -0.09 -1.40
C SER A 206 16.30 -0.76 -2.58
N SER A 207 17.10 0.00 -3.31
CA SER A 207 17.87 -0.51 -4.45
C SER A 207 19.35 -0.21 -4.24
N GLY A 208 20.21 -1.10 -4.70
CA GLY A 208 21.64 -0.84 -4.72
C GLY A 208 22.36 -1.68 -5.75
N VAL A 209 23.51 -1.15 -6.18
CA VAL A 209 24.27 -1.69 -7.29
C VAL A 209 24.99 -2.96 -6.83
N LEU A 210 24.72 -4.05 -7.53
CA LEU A 210 25.44 -5.31 -7.47
C LEU A 210 26.57 -5.25 -8.52
N SER A 211 27.79 -5.56 -8.10
CA SER A 211 28.90 -5.75 -9.05
C SER A 211 28.61 -6.96 -9.95
N ASP A 212 29.13 -6.98 -11.17
CA ASP A 212 28.91 -8.05 -12.17
C ASP A 212 29.36 -9.46 -11.73
N ASP A 213 30.08 -9.56 -10.61
CA ASP A 213 30.46 -10.83 -9.99
C ASP A 213 29.80 -11.07 -8.63
N SER A 214 28.86 -10.21 -8.22
CA SER A 214 28.19 -10.20 -6.91
C SER A 214 29.12 -10.08 -5.68
N GLY A 215 30.37 -9.64 -5.85
CA GLY A 215 31.35 -9.53 -4.77
C GLY A 215 30.99 -8.54 -3.66
N ASN A 216 30.20 -7.52 -3.96
CA ASN A 216 29.81 -6.48 -3.01
C ASN A 216 28.46 -6.72 -2.31
N VAL A 217 27.79 -7.86 -2.57
CA VAL A 217 26.45 -8.15 -2.04
C VAL A 217 26.39 -8.12 -0.51
N VAL A 218 27.45 -8.56 0.18
CA VAL A 218 27.49 -8.57 1.65
C VAL A 218 27.55 -7.15 2.21
N ASP A 219 28.39 -6.30 1.63
CA ASP A 219 28.49 -4.89 2.00
C ASP A 219 27.17 -4.17 1.69
N LEU A 220 26.55 -4.45 0.55
CA LEU A 220 25.25 -3.90 0.18
C LEU A 220 24.16 -4.26 1.20
N VAL A 221 24.04 -5.55 1.57
CA VAL A 221 23.05 -5.99 2.57
C VAL A 221 23.33 -5.34 3.93
N ARG A 222 24.60 -5.23 4.33
CA ARG A 222 24.99 -4.55 5.58
C ARG A 222 24.60 -3.08 5.56
N GLU A 223 24.88 -2.36 4.48
CA GLU A 223 24.55 -0.94 4.33
C GLU A 223 23.04 -0.71 4.33
N GLN A 224 22.28 -1.51 3.58
CA GLN A 224 20.81 -1.41 3.59
C GLN A 224 20.23 -1.78 4.96
N TYR A 225 20.77 -2.80 5.64
CA TYR A 225 20.36 -3.12 7.00
C TYR A 225 20.61 -1.97 7.97
N ASN A 226 21.79 -1.35 7.91
CA ASN A 226 22.11 -0.19 8.74
C ASN A 226 21.18 0.98 8.43
N LYS A 227 20.87 1.23 7.15
CA LYS A 227 19.90 2.26 6.75
C LYS A 227 18.52 1.99 7.34
N ILE A 228 17.99 0.77 7.17
CA ILE A 228 16.68 0.33 7.69
C ILE A 228 16.62 0.38 9.23
N THR A 229 17.72 0.09 9.91
CA THR A 229 17.77 0.16 11.39
C THR A 229 17.99 1.58 11.91
N SER A 230 18.57 2.45 11.11
CA SER A 230 18.80 3.86 11.46
C SER A 230 17.65 4.79 11.13
N THR A 231 16.63 4.31 10.43
CA THR A 231 15.49 5.11 10.00
C THR A 231 14.20 4.55 10.59
N VAL A 232 13.36 5.43 11.11
CA VAL A 232 11.96 5.13 11.44
C VAL A 232 11.08 6.10 10.67
N GLU A 233 10.23 5.56 9.82
CA GLU A 233 9.22 6.29 9.07
C GLU A 233 7.83 5.79 9.47
N MET A 234 6.97 6.70 9.91
CA MET A 234 5.60 6.43 10.33
C MET A 234 4.65 6.61 9.15
N LYS A 235 3.71 5.68 9.02
CA LYS A 235 2.61 5.72 8.05
C LYS A 235 1.30 5.29 8.69
N ASP A 236 0.20 5.54 7.99
CA ASP A 236 -1.13 5.16 8.40
C ASP A 236 -1.97 4.57 7.25
N THR A 237 -3.12 4.00 7.62
CA THR A 237 -4.14 3.48 6.70
C THR A 237 -5.45 4.27 6.81
N ALA A 238 -5.40 5.55 7.21
CA ALA A 238 -6.62 6.31 7.43
C ALA A 238 -7.37 6.58 6.12
N SER A 239 -8.68 6.82 6.23
CA SER A 239 -9.50 7.19 5.09
C SER A 239 -9.32 8.66 4.71
N ASP A 240 -9.76 9.03 3.51
CA ASP A 240 -9.66 10.41 2.99
C ASP A 240 -10.37 11.46 3.87
N ALA A 241 -11.36 11.02 4.68
CA ALA A 241 -12.06 11.88 5.63
C ALA A 241 -11.15 12.38 6.77
N LEU A 242 -10.08 11.65 7.07
CA LEU A 242 -9.12 11.96 8.11
C LEU A 242 -7.82 12.50 7.51
N GLN A 243 -7.23 13.48 8.19
CA GLN A 243 -5.87 13.94 7.95
C GLN A 243 -5.01 13.58 9.14
N ILE A 244 -3.92 12.85 8.90
CA ILE A 244 -2.93 12.57 9.94
C ILE A 244 -1.70 13.40 9.62
N THR A 245 -1.31 14.25 10.58
CA THR A 245 -0.08 15.03 10.50
C THR A 245 0.87 14.57 11.59
N TYR A 246 2.10 14.23 11.22
CA TYR A 246 3.11 13.75 12.15
C TYR A 246 4.09 14.84 12.54
N TYR A 247 4.43 14.85 13.81
CA TYR A 247 5.45 15.72 14.38
C TYR A 247 6.45 14.90 15.18
N SER A 248 7.72 15.24 15.11
CA SER A 248 8.76 14.55 15.87
C SER A 248 9.92 15.49 16.20
N SER A 249 10.63 15.15 17.27
CA SER A 249 11.94 15.71 17.60
C SER A 249 12.98 14.59 17.48
N CYS A 250 13.44 14.34 16.26
CA CYS A 250 14.50 13.36 16.02
C CYS A 250 15.76 13.75 16.80
N LEU A 251 16.53 12.75 17.24
CA LEU A 251 17.68 12.83 18.17
C LEU A 251 18.30 14.23 18.36
N GLY A 252 18.02 14.86 19.51
CA GLY A 252 18.71 16.08 19.94
C GLY A 252 18.17 17.39 19.36
N GLY A 253 17.18 17.35 18.46
CA GLY A 253 16.40 18.53 18.10
C GLY A 253 15.58 18.98 19.30
N LYS A 254 15.84 20.18 19.84
CA LYS A 254 14.99 20.76 20.90
C LYS A 254 13.59 21.14 20.38
N GLU A 255 13.46 21.31 19.07
CA GLU A 255 12.22 21.73 18.42
C GLU A 255 11.53 20.55 17.75
N VAL A 256 10.22 20.50 17.96
CA VAL A 256 9.33 19.55 17.29
C VAL A 256 9.07 20.08 15.88
N VAL A 257 9.42 19.29 14.87
CA VAL A 257 9.19 19.63 13.46
C VAL A 257 8.13 18.71 12.88
N GLN A 258 7.39 19.21 11.88
CA GLN A 258 6.46 18.40 11.13
C GLN A 258 7.24 17.40 10.27
N THR A 259 7.30 16.15 10.71
CA THR A 259 7.95 15.05 10.02
C THR A 259 7.35 13.73 10.48
N ASN A 260 7.16 12.81 9.54
CA ASN A 260 6.83 11.42 9.82
C ASN A 260 8.07 10.52 9.84
N LYS A 261 9.27 11.08 9.68
CA LYS A 261 10.51 10.32 9.51
C LYS A 261 11.64 10.84 10.40
N CYS A 262 12.38 9.92 11.00
CA CYS A 262 13.63 10.17 11.70
C CYS A 262 14.74 9.28 11.14
N ASP A 263 15.88 9.88 10.82
CA ASP A 263 17.08 9.19 10.31
C ASP A 263 18.23 9.24 11.33
N GLY A 264 19.28 8.44 11.10
CA GLY A 264 20.51 8.45 11.90
C GLY A 264 20.38 7.83 13.29
N LEU A 265 19.33 7.04 13.52
CA LEU A 265 19.08 6.33 14.77
C LEU A 265 20.07 5.19 14.98
N LYS A 266 20.35 4.89 16.24
CA LYS A 266 21.14 3.75 16.68
C LYS A 266 20.27 2.78 17.46
N VAL A 267 20.72 1.53 17.53
CA VAL A 267 20.05 0.51 18.34
C VAL A 267 20.00 0.97 19.80
N GLY A 268 18.79 1.04 20.35
CA GLY A 268 18.52 1.52 21.71
C GLY A 268 18.02 2.96 21.80
N ASP A 269 18.09 3.73 20.71
CA ASP A 269 17.52 5.07 20.66
C ASP A 269 15.98 5.02 20.72
N VAL A 270 15.39 5.99 21.40
CA VAL A 270 13.94 6.13 21.53
C VAL A 270 13.52 7.46 20.91
N VAL A 271 12.67 7.39 19.89
CA VAL A 271 12.05 8.55 19.24
C VAL A 271 10.57 8.62 19.60
N LYS A 272 10.04 9.84 19.69
CA LYS A 272 8.63 10.09 19.98
C LYS A 272 7.99 10.83 18.80
N PHE A 273 6.99 10.20 18.21
CA PHE A 273 6.12 10.82 17.21
C PHE A 273 4.82 11.26 17.87
N THR A 274 4.37 12.47 17.56
CA THR A 274 3.04 12.99 17.87
C THR A 274 2.23 12.98 16.58
N ALA A 275 1.16 12.19 16.55
CA ALA A 275 0.21 12.17 15.44
C ALA A 275 -0.98 13.07 15.78
N GLU A 276 -1.20 14.10 14.97
CA GLU A 276 -2.39 14.96 15.03
C GLU A 276 -3.41 14.44 14.02
N ILE A 277 -4.62 14.11 14.50
CA ILE A 277 -5.69 13.53 13.70
C ILE A 277 -6.78 14.59 13.53
N THR A 278 -7.05 14.99 12.29
CA THR A 278 -8.05 16.01 11.95
C THR A 278 -9.13 15.43 11.05
N LEU A 279 -10.40 15.63 11.40
CA LEU A 279 -11.53 15.31 10.53
C LEU A 279 -11.70 16.43 9.48
N LYS A 280 -11.49 16.12 8.20
CA LYS A 280 -11.66 17.08 7.10
C LYS A 280 -13.12 17.30 6.74
N GLU A 281 -13.85 16.21 6.63
CA GLU A 281 -15.28 16.22 6.29
C GLU A 281 -16.00 15.06 6.96
N CYS A 282 -17.29 15.26 7.21
CA CYS A 282 -18.18 14.22 7.67
C CYS A 282 -18.65 13.36 6.49
N PRO A 283 -18.39 12.04 6.50
CA PRO A 283 -18.95 11.15 5.50
C PRO A 283 -20.48 11.26 5.48
N LYS A 284 -21.08 11.33 4.28
CA LYS A 284 -22.55 11.41 4.15
C LYS A 284 -23.28 10.18 4.69
N ASP A 285 -22.60 9.04 4.70
CA ASP A 285 -23.11 7.78 5.19
C ASP A 285 -22.72 7.61 6.68
N PRO A 286 -23.70 7.62 7.61
CA PRO A 286 -23.43 7.49 9.05
C PRO A 286 -22.74 6.18 9.44
N SER A 287 -22.86 5.13 8.61
CA SER A 287 -22.15 3.86 8.87
C SER A 287 -20.63 4.02 8.80
N LYS A 288 -20.14 5.09 8.15
CA LYS A 288 -18.71 5.40 8.03
C LYS A 288 -18.20 6.33 9.11
N TRP A 289 -19.03 6.75 10.08
CA TRP A 289 -18.58 7.64 11.16
C TRP A 289 -17.74 6.93 12.21
N LYS A 290 -17.88 5.61 12.33
CA LYS A 290 -16.98 4.78 13.14
C LYS A 290 -15.99 4.11 12.21
N GLN A 291 -14.71 4.39 12.41
CA GLN A 291 -13.64 3.82 11.60
C GLN A 291 -12.50 3.32 12.47
N MET A 292 -11.81 2.31 11.98
CA MET A 292 -10.56 1.83 12.54
C MET A 292 -9.48 1.97 11.48
N PHE A 293 -8.34 2.56 11.86
CA PHE A 293 -7.16 2.59 11.02
C PHE A 293 -5.92 2.29 11.86
N ASN A 294 -4.83 1.95 11.21
CA ASN A 294 -3.58 1.61 11.87
C ASN A 294 -2.54 2.70 11.60
N ILE A 295 -1.75 3.02 12.63
CA ILE A 295 -0.50 3.79 12.51
C ILE A 295 0.64 2.81 12.76
N TYR A 296 1.62 2.75 11.86
CA TYR A 296 2.70 1.76 11.93
C TYR A 296 4.04 2.34 11.45
N PRO A 297 5.17 1.82 11.95
CA PRO A 297 6.47 2.06 11.35
C PRO A 297 6.64 1.17 10.11
N VAL A 298 7.19 1.74 9.03
CA VAL A 298 7.48 0.99 7.81
C VAL A 298 8.46 -0.16 8.11
N GLY A 299 8.14 -1.37 7.63
CA GLY A 299 9.02 -2.54 7.73
C GLY A 299 9.08 -3.18 9.12
N VAL A 300 8.11 -2.88 9.99
CA VAL A 300 7.97 -3.41 11.36
C VAL A 300 6.57 -3.98 11.55
N SER A 301 6.46 -5.10 12.26
CA SER A 301 5.20 -5.86 12.41
C SER A 301 4.20 -5.19 13.35
N GLU A 302 4.70 -4.42 14.32
CA GLU A 302 3.89 -3.77 15.35
C GLU A 302 3.15 -2.55 14.79
N MET A 303 1.87 -2.42 15.15
CA MET A 303 1.01 -1.31 14.74
C MET A 303 0.16 -0.81 15.92
N LEU A 304 -0.21 0.47 15.86
CA LEU A 304 -1.16 1.11 16.75
C LEU A 304 -2.52 1.18 16.05
N ALA A 305 -3.49 0.39 16.53
CA ALA A 305 -4.86 0.49 16.08
C ALA A 305 -5.55 1.70 16.73
N VAL A 306 -6.12 2.57 15.90
CA VAL A 306 -6.84 3.78 16.32
C VAL A 306 -8.30 3.63 15.92
N GLU A 307 -9.18 3.61 16.91
CA GLU A 307 -10.62 3.67 16.73
C GLU A 307 -11.05 5.14 16.80
N VAL A 308 -11.71 5.62 15.74
CA VAL A 308 -12.23 6.98 15.63
C VAL A 308 -13.73 6.94 15.47
N GLU A 309 -14.42 7.71 16.31
CA GLU A 309 -15.83 8.03 16.18
C GLU A 309 -15.94 9.51 15.78
N MET A 310 -16.41 9.75 14.56
CA MET A 310 -16.60 11.08 14.00
C MET A 310 -17.90 11.68 14.56
N ILE A 311 -17.80 12.82 15.21
CA ILE A 311 -18.96 13.56 15.73
C ILE A 311 -19.47 14.46 14.61
N CYS A 312 -20.43 13.96 13.84
CA CYS A 312 -20.93 14.60 12.63
C CYS A 312 -22.36 15.14 12.76
N ASP A 313 -23.07 14.74 13.81
CA ASP A 313 -24.41 15.20 14.12
C ASP A 313 -24.49 15.81 15.52
N CYS A 314 -25.62 16.46 15.78
CA CYS A 314 -25.92 16.98 17.10
C CYS A 314 -26.79 15.97 17.87
N PRO A 315 -26.57 15.78 19.19
CA PRO A 315 -27.41 14.91 20.00
C PRO A 315 -28.92 15.21 19.92
N CYS A 316 -29.29 16.46 19.63
CA CYS A 316 -30.69 16.88 19.48
C CYS A 316 -31.36 16.47 18.17
N GLU A 317 -30.62 15.87 17.25
CA GLU A 317 -31.12 15.29 16.00
C GLU A 317 -31.57 13.83 16.20
N HIS A 318 -31.28 13.24 17.36
CA HIS A 318 -31.57 11.84 17.65
C HIS A 318 -32.98 11.68 18.24
N LYS A 319 -33.67 10.59 17.87
CA LYS A 319 -35.06 10.29 18.28
C LYS A 319 -35.32 10.27 19.79
N ASN A 320 -34.28 9.99 20.56
CA ASN A 320 -34.31 9.89 22.03
C ASN A 320 -34.13 11.25 22.73
N HIS A 321 -33.82 12.32 21.99
CA HIS A 321 -33.63 13.64 22.56
C HIS A 321 -34.94 14.41 22.65
N PHE A 322 -35.15 15.18 23.72
CA PHE A 322 -36.40 15.93 23.94
C PHE A 322 -36.70 16.99 22.87
N ALA A 323 -35.68 17.43 22.13
CA ALA A 323 -35.78 18.39 21.03
C ALA A 323 -36.02 17.73 19.66
N TYR A 324 -36.12 16.41 19.63
CA TYR A 324 -36.56 15.65 18.46
C TYR A 324 -38.05 15.37 18.57
N ASN A 325 -38.79 15.59 17.48
CA ASN A 325 -40.22 15.28 17.41
C ASN A 325 -40.61 14.91 15.97
N ASP A 326 -41.05 13.67 15.76
CA ASP A 326 -41.54 13.16 14.47
C ASP A 326 -43.08 13.11 14.38
N SER A 327 -43.78 13.78 15.29
CA SER A 327 -45.24 13.89 15.23
C SER A 327 -45.67 14.64 13.97
N PRO A 328 -46.68 14.13 13.23
CA PRO A 328 -47.20 14.81 12.03
C PRO A 328 -47.90 16.14 12.34
N LEU A 329 -48.12 16.47 13.62
CA LEU A 329 -48.63 17.77 14.05
C LEU A 329 -47.54 18.85 14.06
N VAL A 330 -46.27 18.45 14.02
CA VAL A 330 -45.09 19.30 14.00
C VAL A 330 -44.58 19.35 12.56
N CYS A 331 -44.12 20.52 12.10
CA CYS A 331 -43.66 20.72 10.72
C CYS A 331 -44.71 20.41 9.63
N SER A 332 -45.96 20.81 9.85
CA SER A 332 -47.06 20.70 8.88
C SER A 332 -47.31 19.28 8.32
N GLY A 333 -46.89 18.24 9.05
CA GLY A 333 -47.01 16.84 8.64
C GLY A 333 -46.06 16.39 7.54
N HIS A 334 -45.04 17.19 7.21
CA HIS A 334 -44.17 17.01 6.06
C HIS A 334 -42.68 17.05 6.41
N GLY A 335 -42.33 16.54 7.59
CA GLY A 335 -40.97 16.51 8.08
C GLY A 335 -40.91 16.14 9.55
N ILE A 336 -39.72 16.31 10.12
CA ILE A 336 -39.44 16.11 11.54
C ILE A 336 -38.90 17.39 12.15
N SER A 337 -39.13 17.61 13.44
CA SER A 337 -38.44 18.65 14.20
C SER A 337 -37.19 18.08 14.84
N ALA A 338 -36.03 18.65 14.55
CA ALA A 338 -34.75 18.30 15.13
C ALA A 338 -34.04 19.57 15.61
N CYS A 339 -33.49 19.58 16.82
CA CYS A 339 -32.80 20.74 17.40
C CYS A 339 -33.58 22.07 17.35
N GLY A 340 -34.92 22.01 17.39
CA GLY A 340 -35.79 23.19 17.34
C GLY A 340 -36.05 23.76 15.93
N VAL A 341 -35.64 23.07 14.88
CA VAL A 341 -35.93 23.42 13.48
C VAL A 341 -36.58 22.24 12.75
N CYS A 342 -37.36 22.52 11.70
CA CYS A 342 -37.97 21.48 10.87
C CYS A 342 -37.02 21.02 9.75
N VAL A 343 -36.81 19.70 9.67
CA VAL A 343 -36.14 19.01 8.56
C VAL A 343 -37.23 18.44 7.66
N CYS A 344 -37.42 19.06 6.50
CA CYS A 344 -38.52 18.76 5.59
C CYS A 344 -38.24 17.56 4.68
N GLU A 345 -39.32 16.87 4.29
CA GLU A 345 -39.27 15.84 3.26
C GLU A 345 -38.86 16.42 1.89
N PRO A 346 -38.32 15.60 0.97
CA PRO A 346 -37.98 16.04 -0.37
C PRO A 346 -39.16 16.71 -1.09
N GLY A 347 -38.95 17.94 -1.60
CA GLY A 347 -39.97 18.74 -2.29
C GLY A 347 -40.85 19.60 -1.36
N ARG A 348 -40.57 19.59 -0.05
CA ARG A 348 -41.20 20.45 0.97
C ARG A 348 -40.20 21.45 1.55
N PHE A 349 -40.67 22.65 1.84
CA PHE A 349 -39.82 23.77 2.26
C PHE A 349 -40.56 24.70 3.24
N GLY A 350 -39.83 25.66 3.83
CA GLY A 350 -40.36 26.60 4.82
C GLY A 350 -39.97 26.23 6.24
N LYS A 351 -40.16 27.16 7.19
CA LYS A 351 -39.74 26.95 8.59
C LYS A 351 -40.48 25.80 9.27
N GLY A 352 -41.68 25.48 8.79
CA GLY A 352 -42.52 24.39 9.25
C GLY A 352 -42.94 23.45 8.13
N CYS A 353 -42.16 23.34 7.05
CA CYS A 353 -42.44 22.48 5.88
C CYS A 353 -43.82 22.72 5.22
N GLU A 354 -44.34 23.94 5.35
CA GLU A 354 -45.67 24.35 4.91
C GLU A 354 -45.79 24.52 3.38
N CYS A 355 -44.66 24.53 2.67
CA CYS A 355 -44.61 24.81 1.25
C CYS A 355 -44.24 23.60 0.40
N SER A 356 -44.69 23.63 -0.85
CA SER A 356 -44.42 22.63 -1.89
C SER A 356 -43.71 23.28 -3.07
N ALA A 357 -42.83 22.55 -3.75
CA ALA A 357 -42.20 22.99 -5.02
C ALA A 357 -43.22 23.43 -6.11
N HIS A 358 -44.48 22.99 -5.99
CA HIS A 358 -45.56 23.31 -6.93
C HIS A 358 -46.50 24.44 -6.46
N GLY A 359 -46.22 25.09 -5.33
CA GLY A 359 -47.03 26.19 -4.79
C GLY A 359 -46.61 27.56 -5.36
N GLY A 360 -47.58 28.42 -5.65
CA GLY A 360 -47.32 29.80 -6.06
C GLY A 360 -46.71 30.64 -4.93
N VAL A 361 -45.89 31.64 -5.29
CA VAL A 361 -45.19 32.52 -4.34
C VAL A 361 -46.12 33.65 -3.89
N SER A 362 -46.30 33.82 -2.59
CA SER A 362 -47.03 34.96 -2.00
C SER A 362 -46.10 36.16 -1.75
N LEU A 363 -46.67 37.38 -1.67
CA LEU A 363 -45.91 38.62 -1.44
C LEU A 363 -45.14 38.63 -0.11
N GLU A 364 -45.63 37.88 0.89
CA GLU A 364 -44.95 37.70 2.19
C GLU A 364 -43.75 36.76 2.07
N GLN A 365 -43.81 35.75 1.19
CA GLN A 365 -42.71 34.83 0.94
C GLN A 365 -41.56 35.53 0.22
N GLU A 366 -41.83 36.48 -0.68
CA GLU A 366 -40.77 37.28 -1.33
C GLU A 366 -39.85 38.03 -0.35
N ARG A 367 -40.36 38.42 0.84
CA ARG A 367 -39.56 39.10 1.86
C ARG A 367 -38.46 38.23 2.44
N GLY A 368 -38.67 36.91 2.55
CA GLY A 368 -37.66 35.96 3.04
C GLY A 368 -36.47 35.79 2.09
N CYS A 369 -36.67 36.09 0.81
CA CYS A 369 -35.67 36.00 -0.25
C CYS A 369 -34.92 37.33 -0.49
N ARG A 370 -35.10 38.32 0.39
CA ARG A 370 -34.35 39.57 0.38
C ARG A 370 -33.65 39.76 1.73
N PRO A 371 -32.49 40.43 1.76
CA PRO A 371 -31.86 40.84 3.02
C PRO A 371 -32.86 41.61 3.90
N THR A 372 -32.79 41.42 5.22
CA THR A 372 -33.73 41.99 6.21
C THR A 372 -33.92 43.50 6.14
N ASN A 373 -32.96 44.24 5.55
CA ASN A 373 -32.99 45.69 5.40
C ASN A 373 -33.28 46.16 3.95
N ALA A 374 -33.57 45.25 3.02
CA ALA A 374 -33.78 45.56 1.61
C ALA A 374 -35.27 45.42 1.23
N SER A 375 -35.98 46.54 1.15
CA SER A 375 -37.35 46.59 0.59
C SER A 375 -37.34 46.44 -0.94
N THR A 376 -36.20 46.78 -1.56
CA THR A 376 -35.97 46.84 -3.00
C THR A 376 -34.70 46.07 -3.35
N GLY A 377 -34.77 45.22 -4.37
CA GLY A 377 -33.65 44.40 -4.84
C GLY A 377 -34.15 43.12 -5.54
N PRO A 378 -33.35 42.51 -6.44
CA PRO A 378 -33.74 41.26 -7.07
C PRO A 378 -33.89 40.17 -6.01
N LEU A 379 -34.91 39.34 -6.15
CA LEU A 379 -35.10 38.17 -5.30
C LEU A 379 -33.87 37.26 -5.42
N CYS A 380 -33.40 36.71 -4.29
CA CYS A 380 -32.26 35.81 -4.27
C CYS A 380 -30.99 36.37 -4.91
N SER A 381 -30.82 37.70 -4.80
CA SER A 381 -29.70 38.43 -5.40
C SER A 381 -29.60 38.24 -6.92
N GLY A 382 -30.68 37.81 -7.59
CA GLY A 382 -30.72 37.52 -9.02
C GLY A 382 -29.96 36.26 -9.45
N ARG A 383 -29.66 35.34 -8.53
CA ARG A 383 -28.87 34.11 -8.79
C ARG A 383 -29.61 32.83 -8.41
N GLY A 384 -30.93 32.90 -8.39
CA GLY A 384 -31.77 31.83 -7.90
C GLY A 384 -33.24 32.18 -8.01
N THR A 385 -34.07 31.17 -7.82
CA THR A 385 -35.51 31.34 -7.77
C THR A 385 -35.94 31.42 -6.31
N CYS A 386 -36.78 32.40 -5.97
CA CYS A 386 -37.38 32.47 -4.64
C CYS A 386 -38.55 31.49 -4.56
N ILE A 387 -38.42 30.49 -3.71
CA ILE A 387 -39.46 29.48 -3.48
C ILE A 387 -39.78 29.49 -1.98
N CYS A 388 -40.99 29.96 -1.64
CA CYS A 388 -41.48 30.02 -0.26
C CYS A 388 -40.53 30.77 0.71
N GLY A 389 -39.97 31.90 0.27
CA GLY A 389 -39.10 32.72 1.13
C GLY A 389 -37.73 32.13 1.42
N VAL A 390 -37.36 31.06 0.70
CA VAL A 390 -36.00 30.53 0.64
C VAL A 390 -35.50 30.64 -0.79
N CYS A 391 -34.21 30.89 -0.93
CA CYS A 391 -33.56 31.01 -2.24
C CYS A 391 -33.02 29.67 -2.72
N GLU A 392 -33.59 29.15 -3.80
CA GLU A 392 -33.01 28.05 -4.55
C GLU A 392 -32.00 28.62 -5.54
N CYS A 393 -30.71 28.46 -5.24
CA CYS A 393 -29.65 28.97 -6.10
C CYS A 393 -29.58 28.16 -7.40
N GLU A 394 -29.41 28.86 -8.53
CA GLU A 394 -29.18 28.20 -9.81
C GLU A 394 -27.87 27.40 -9.74
N LYS A 395 -27.91 26.15 -10.23
CA LYS A 395 -26.70 25.32 -10.32
C LYS A 395 -25.77 25.94 -11.36
N MET A 396 -24.53 26.20 -10.99
CA MET A 396 -23.52 26.67 -11.92
C MET A 396 -23.05 25.51 -12.81
N ASP A 397 -22.90 25.78 -14.11
CA ASP A 397 -22.38 24.80 -15.08
C ASP A 397 -20.89 24.46 -14.86
N ASP A 398 -20.13 25.35 -14.18
CA ASP A 398 -18.71 25.17 -13.86
C ASP A 398 -18.48 25.21 -12.33
N PRO A 399 -18.09 24.09 -11.70
CA PRO A 399 -17.87 24.00 -10.25
C PRO A 399 -16.63 24.79 -9.75
N ASN A 400 -15.73 25.25 -10.63
CA ASN A 400 -14.49 25.94 -10.24
C ASN A 400 -14.57 27.47 -10.34
N LYS A 401 -15.70 28.03 -10.79
CA LYS A 401 -15.83 29.46 -11.02
C LYS A 401 -16.19 30.19 -9.72
N VAL A 402 -15.18 30.84 -9.11
CA VAL A 402 -15.37 31.74 -7.97
C VAL A 402 -16.04 33.02 -8.46
N ILE A 403 -17.23 33.34 -7.97
CA ILE A 403 -17.90 34.59 -8.29
C ILE A 403 -17.64 35.58 -7.14
N SER A 404 -16.89 36.65 -7.43
CA SER A 404 -16.67 37.79 -6.52
C SER A 404 -17.94 38.58 -6.23
#